data_AF-A0A3R9R0K7-F1
#
_entry.id   AF-A0A3R9R0K7-F1
#
_cell.length_a   1.000
_cell.length_b   1.000
_cell.length_c   1.000
_cell.angle_alpha   90.00
_cell.angle_beta   90.00
_cell.angle_gamma   90.00
#
_symmetry.space_group_name_H-M   'P 1'
#
loop_
_entity.id
_entity.type
_entity.pdbx_description
1 polymer ?
#
loop_
_entity_poly.entity_id
_entity_poly.type
_entity_poly.pdbx_seq_one_letter_code
_entity_poly.pdbx_strand_id
1 'polypeptide(L)'
;MRTKQKGKSEMRHNRSRKVRFTKHAREKFEVVKHYGFEIDEKEVVKTIQDPARVDKKGTQYLAIRAINAKYALRVVYEERKDYLLVITFYPVRRKRYGV
;
A
#
# COMPACT_ATOMS: atom_id res chain seq x y z
N MET A 1 20.54 -9.34 -18.82
CA MET A 1 20.41 -8.57 -17.56
C MET A 1 20.02 -7.12 -17.86
N ARG A 2 18.75 -6.72 -17.72
CA ARG A 2 18.33 -5.30 -17.84
C ARG A 2 16.87 -5.15 -17.42
N THR A 3 16.64 -4.75 -16.16
CA THR A 3 15.35 -4.16 -15.69
C THR A 3 15.48 -3.74 -14.21
N LYS A 4 16.23 -2.67 -13.91
CA LYS A 4 16.23 -2.05 -12.57
C LYS A 4 15.98 -0.53 -12.56
N GLN A 5 15.62 0.08 -13.70
CA GLN A 5 15.50 1.55 -13.79
C GLN A 5 14.07 2.11 -13.96
N LYS A 6 13.03 1.30 -14.26
CA LYS A 6 11.67 1.83 -14.45
C LYS A 6 10.93 2.27 -13.16
N GLY A 7 11.29 1.74 -11.99
CA GLY A 7 10.53 1.99 -10.75
C GLY A 7 10.77 3.33 -10.06
N LYS A 8 11.88 4.04 -10.34
CA LYS A 8 12.23 5.28 -9.63
C LYS A 8 11.50 6.53 -10.16
N SER A 9 11.06 6.54 -11.42
CA SER A 9 10.36 7.69 -12.03
C SER A 9 8.86 7.71 -11.72
N GLU A 10 8.20 6.56 -11.59
CA GLU A 10 6.78 6.45 -11.17
C GLU A 10 6.58 6.88 -9.71
N MET A 11 7.51 6.53 -8.80
CA MET A 11 7.40 6.89 -7.37
C MET A 11 7.42 8.40 -7.08
N ARG A 12 7.99 9.22 -7.98
CA ARG A 12 8.07 10.68 -7.78
C ARG A 12 6.70 11.38 -7.88
N HIS A 13 5.70 10.76 -8.50
CA HIS A 13 4.40 11.37 -8.78
C HIS A 13 3.37 11.26 -7.64
N ASN A 14 3.65 10.54 -6.56
CA ASN A 14 2.60 10.13 -5.62
C ASN A 14 2.52 10.90 -4.29
N ARG A 15 3.51 11.75 -3.98
CA ARG A 15 3.59 12.43 -2.67
C ARG A 15 2.54 13.53 -2.46
N SER A 16 2.01 14.11 -3.54
CA SER A 16 1.08 15.24 -3.48
C SER A 16 -0.38 14.87 -3.82
N ARG A 17 -0.66 13.62 -4.18
CA ARG A 17 -2.01 13.21 -4.61
C ARG A 17 -2.88 12.91 -3.40
N LYS A 18 -4.14 13.37 -3.44
CA LYS A 18 -5.12 13.07 -2.40
C LYS A 18 -5.33 11.55 -2.33
N VAL A 19 -5.41 11.00 -1.13
CA VAL A 19 -5.76 9.59 -0.90
C VAL A 19 -7.21 9.51 -0.45
N ARG A 20 -7.98 8.62 -1.07
CA ARG A 20 -9.37 8.34 -0.71
C ARG A 20 -9.53 6.85 -0.44
N PHE A 21 -10.50 6.50 0.38
CA PHE A 21 -10.77 5.12 0.78
C PHE A 21 -12.16 4.74 0.29
N THR A 22 -12.29 3.53 -0.28
CA THR A 22 -13.61 2.92 -0.49
C THR A 22 -14.29 2.61 0.84
N LYS A 23 -15.60 2.38 0.84
CA LYS A 23 -16.33 1.85 2.00
C LYS A 23 -15.68 0.56 2.52
N HIS A 24 -15.32 -0.35 1.61
CA HIS A 24 -14.63 -1.59 1.96
C HIS A 24 -13.29 -1.35 2.67
N ALA A 25 -12.46 -0.41 2.18
CA ALA A 25 -11.21 -0.07 2.84
C ALA A 25 -11.43 0.58 4.22
N ARG A 26 -12.50 1.38 4.39
CA ARG A 26 -12.87 1.95 5.69
C ARG A 26 -13.22 0.86 6.70
N GLU A 27 -14.01 -0.13 6.30
CA GLU A 27 -14.38 -1.27 7.15
C GLU A 27 -13.17 -2.15 7.52
N LYS A 28 -12.16 -2.21 6.64
CA LYS A 28 -10.95 -3.01 6.91
C LYS A 28 -10.16 -2.56 8.13
N PHE A 29 -10.28 -1.30 8.59
CA PHE A 29 -9.60 -0.83 9.81
C PHE A 29 -10.05 -1.64 11.03
N GLU A 30 -11.36 -1.77 11.25
CA GLU A 30 -11.89 -2.55 12.38
C GLU A 30 -11.57 -4.04 12.25
N VAL A 31 -11.61 -4.58 11.02
CA VAL A 31 -11.27 -5.99 10.78
C VAL A 31 -9.83 -6.29 11.16
N VAL A 32 -8.86 -5.47 10.73
CA VAL A 32 -7.45 -5.76 11.05
C VAL A 32 -7.13 -5.48 12.52
N LYS A 33 -7.81 -4.51 13.13
CA LYS A 33 -7.71 -4.23 14.57
C LYS A 33 -8.19 -5.42 15.39
N HIS A 34 -9.30 -6.05 15.01
CA HIS A 34 -9.80 -7.28 15.65
C HIS A 34 -8.75 -8.41 15.65
N TYR A 35 -7.89 -8.49 14.63
CA TYR A 35 -6.79 -9.45 14.56
C TYR A 35 -5.47 -8.95 15.19
N GLY A 36 -5.51 -7.87 15.98
CA GLY A 36 -4.36 -7.34 16.71
C GLY A 36 -3.42 -6.45 15.89
N PHE A 37 -3.89 -5.91 14.77
CA PHE A 37 -3.15 -4.93 13.98
C PHE A 37 -3.81 -3.57 14.09
N GLU A 38 -3.25 -2.71 14.93
CA GLU A 38 -3.64 -1.30 15.03
C GLU A 38 -3.03 -0.54 13.86
N ILE A 39 -3.81 -0.42 12.77
CA ILE A 39 -3.43 0.33 11.57
C ILE A 39 -4.31 1.56 11.46
N ASP A 40 -3.73 2.73 11.22
CA ASP A 40 -4.47 3.97 10.97
C ASP A 40 -4.36 4.43 9.51
N GLU A 41 -5.12 5.47 9.15
CA GLU A 41 -5.06 6.05 7.79
C GLU A 41 -3.66 6.54 7.42
N LYS A 42 -2.89 7.08 8.38
CA LYS A 42 -1.55 7.62 8.14
C LYS A 42 -0.61 6.49 7.74
N GLU A 43 -0.72 5.32 8.35
CA GLU A 43 0.08 4.17 7.99
C GLU A 43 -0.21 3.64 6.59
N VAL A 44 -1.49 3.60 6.21
CA VAL A 44 -1.92 3.23 4.85
C VAL A 44 -1.37 4.23 3.83
N VAL A 45 -1.55 5.53 4.08
CA VAL A 45 -1.06 6.61 3.21
C VAL A 45 0.46 6.55 3.07
N LYS A 46 1.20 6.44 4.18
CA LYS A 46 2.65 6.32 4.17
C LYS A 46 3.10 5.05 3.43
N THR A 47 2.29 3.98 3.38
CA THR A 47 2.66 2.74 2.67
C THR A 47 2.60 2.96 1.17
N ILE A 48 1.65 3.79 0.71
CA ILE A 48 1.55 4.20 -0.69
C ILE A 48 2.65 5.21 -1.07
N GLN A 49 2.99 6.12 -0.16
CA GLN A 49 3.97 7.19 -0.41
C GLN A 49 5.43 6.74 -0.31
N ASP A 50 5.72 5.83 0.62
CA ASP A 50 7.05 5.29 0.89
C ASP A 50 7.00 3.75 1.01
N PRO A 51 6.73 3.05 -0.11
CA PRO A 51 6.71 1.60 -0.15
C PRO A 51 8.13 1.03 -0.20
N ALA A 52 8.35 -0.07 0.52
CA ALA A 52 9.54 -0.91 0.32
C ALA A 52 9.47 -1.67 -1.01
N ARG A 53 8.24 -2.01 -1.45
CA ARG A 53 7.96 -2.70 -2.72
C ARG A 53 6.64 -2.26 -3.30
N VAL A 54 6.59 -2.13 -4.63
CA VAL A 54 5.34 -1.93 -5.38
C VAL A 54 5.26 -2.97 -6.47
N ASP A 55 4.14 -3.70 -6.52
CA ASP A 55 3.77 -4.57 -7.64
C ASP A 55 2.57 -3.98 -8.38
N LYS A 56 2.36 -4.36 -9.65
CA LYS A 56 1.21 -3.92 -10.46
C LYS A 56 0.47 -5.13 -11.04
N LYS A 57 -0.86 -5.14 -10.92
CA LYS A 57 -1.75 -6.16 -11.49
C LYS A 57 -2.93 -5.48 -12.17
N GLY A 58 -2.91 -5.43 -13.51
CA GLY A 58 -3.89 -4.65 -14.27
C GLY A 58 -3.81 -3.17 -13.92
N THR A 59 -4.93 -2.59 -13.49
CA THR A 59 -5.05 -1.20 -13.03
C THR A 59 -4.59 -0.99 -11.59
N GLN A 60 -4.41 -2.07 -10.83
CA GLN A 60 -4.15 -2.00 -9.40
C GLN A 60 -2.66 -2.00 -9.08
N TYR A 61 -2.29 -1.16 -8.13
CA TYR A 61 -0.98 -1.12 -7.49
C TYR A 61 -1.05 -1.77 -6.11
N LEU A 62 0.00 -2.53 -5.78
CA LEU A 62 0.14 -3.25 -4.52
C LEU A 62 1.40 -2.75 -3.81
N ALA A 63 1.24 -1.73 -2.97
CA ALA A 63 2.32 -1.18 -2.16
C ALA A 63 2.50 -2.01 -0.88
N ILE A 64 3.76 -2.25 -0.49
CA ILE A 64 4.11 -3.02 0.71
C ILE A 64 5.13 -2.24 1.53
N ARG A 65 4.88 -2.09 2.83
CA ARG A 65 5.83 -1.50 3.80
C ARG A 65 5.88 -2.31 5.09
N ALA A 66 7.07 -2.47 5.68
CA ALA A 66 7.21 -3.16 6.96
C ALA A 66 6.38 -2.50 8.07
N ILE A 67 5.76 -3.32 8.91
CA ILE A 67 5.13 -2.92 10.18
C ILE A 67 6.10 -3.26 11.32
N ASN A 68 6.59 -4.50 11.34
CA ASN A 68 7.51 -5.00 12.36
C ASN A 68 8.37 -6.17 11.83
N ALA A 69 9.11 -6.83 12.73
CA ALA A 69 10.01 -7.94 12.38
C ALA A 69 9.32 -9.18 11.76
N LYS A 70 7.99 -9.28 11.77
CA LYS A 70 7.23 -10.42 11.22
C LYS A 70 6.29 -10.02 10.08
N TYR A 71 5.71 -8.83 10.16
CA TYR A 71 4.62 -8.40 9.28
C TYR A 71 4.95 -7.12 8.51
N ALA A 72 4.33 -7.01 7.34
CA ALA A 72 4.29 -5.81 6.51
C ALA A 72 2.83 -5.49 6.18
N LEU A 73 2.52 -4.22 5.94
CA LEU A 73 1.22 -3.78 5.45
C LEU A 73 1.24 -3.84 3.93
N ARG A 74 0.28 -4.53 3.33
CA ARG A 74 -0.01 -4.42 1.90
C ARG A 74 -1.21 -3.50 1.71
N VAL A 75 -1.07 -2.54 0.81
CA VAL A 75 -2.14 -1.64 0.38
C VAL A 75 -2.39 -1.83 -1.10
N VAL A 76 -3.64 -2.11 -1.46
CA VAL A 76 -4.10 -2.20 -2.85
C VAL A 76 -4.82 -0.91 -3.21
N TYR A 77 -4.35 -0.22 -4.24
CA TYR A 77 -4.94 1.03 -4.67
C TYR A 77 -4.95 1.18 -6.19
N GLU A 78 -5.81 2.05 -6.68
CA GLU A 78 -5.83 2.47 -8.08
C GLU A 78 -5.51 3.96 -8.18
N GLU A 79 -4.82 4.31 -9.25
CA GLU A 79 -4.66 5.71 -9.63
C GLU A 79 -5.88 6.17 -10.43
N ARG A 80 -6.55 7.22 -9.94
CA ARG A 80 -7.57 7.96 -10.70
C ARG A 80 -6.94 9.21 -11.30
N LYS A 81 -7.71 10.12 -11.91
CA LYS A 81 -7.14 11.36 -12.48
C LYS A 81 -6.50 12.22 -11.38
N ASP A 82 -7.23 12.47 -10.29
CA ASP A 82 -6.82 13.46 -9.27
C ASP A 82 -6.48 12.86 -7.90
N TYR A 83 -6.66 11.56 -7.71
CA TYR A 83 -6.51 10.91 -6.41
C TYR A 83 -6.11 9.45 -6.52
N LEU A 84 -5.66 8.90 -5.40
CA LEU A 84 -5.40 7.48 -5.21
C LEU A 84 -6.57 6.88 -4.45
N LEU A 85 -7.19 5.84 -5.01
CA LEU A 85 -8.30 5.15 -4.37
C LEU A 85 -7.78 3.87 -3.70
N VAL A 86 -7.73 3.87 -2.37
CA VAL A 86 -7.47 2.66 -1.58
C VAL A 86 -8.67 1.74 -1.69
N ILE A 87 -8.44 0.56 -2.26
CA ILE A 87 -9.47 -0.47 -2.44
C ILE A 87 -9.54 -1.34 -1.18
N THR A 88 -8.38 -1.81 -0.70
CA THR A 88 -8.27 -2.65 0.51
C THR A 88 -6.84 -2.62 1.04
N PHE A 89 -6.64 -3.05 2.29
CA PHE A 89 -5.33 -3.28 2.87
C PHE A 89 -5.39 -4.42 3.88
N TYR A 90 -4.25 -5.08 4.10
CA TYR A 90 -4.13 -6.14 5.09
C TYR A 90 -2.67 -6.42 5.45
N PRO A 91 -2.40 -6.90 6.68
CA PRO A 91 -1.09 -7.41 7.05
C PRO A 91 -0.71 -8.65 6.25
N VAL A 92 0.56 -8.75 5.90
CA VAL A 92 1.17 -9.92 5.24
C VAL A 92 2.45 -10.31 5.95
N ARG A 93 2.87 -11.58 5.82
CA ARG A 93 4.19 -12.01 6.30
C ARG A 93 5.28 -11.39 5.44
N ARG A 94 6.14 -10.55 6.02
CA ARG A 94 7.16 -9.80 5.28
C ARG A 94 8.15 -10.70 4.54
N LYS A 95 8.48 -11.86 5.13
CA LYS A 95 9.34 -12.91 4.52
C LYS A 95 8.83 -13.40 3.16
N ARG A 96 7.51 -13.38 2.91
CA ARG A 96 6.94 -13.80 1.61
C ARG A 96 7.25 -12.81 0.48
N TYR A 97 7.60 -11.57 0.82
CA TYR A 97 7.78 -10.48 -0.15
C TYR A 97 9.19 -9.86 -0.13
N GLY A 98 10.09 -10.39 0.72
CA GLY A 98 11.45 -9.86 0.84
C GLY A 98 11.51 -8.46 1.44
N VAL A 99 10.54 -8.13 2.31
CA VAL A 99 10.46 -6.88 3.10
C VAL A 99 10.83 -7.19 4.55
#